data_AF-A0A821MQY1-F1
#
_entry.id   AF-A0A821MQY1-F1
#
_cell.length_a   1.000
_cell.length_b   1.000
_cell.length_c   1.000
_cell.angle_alpha   90.00
_cell.angle_beta   90.00
_cell.angle_gamma   90.00
#
_symmetry.space_group_name_H-M   'P 1'
#
loop_
_entity.id
_entity.type
_entity.pdbx_description
1 polymer ?
#
loop_
_entity_poly.entity_id
_entity_poly.type
_entity_poly.pdbx_seq_one_letter_code
_entity_poly.pdbx_strand_id
1 'polypeptide(L)'
;MKYNAHINVENCATVKSIKYLFKYVSKGHDCANIKLQRPVQEGAAAAQETFEWDEIKTHFDARYMSVPEATWKLFEFPSHDKSHAVIRLAVHLPNQRPVYFAEGKERQALERAVTKDTTLTAWFKLNSKTPDARQYLYHDIPQHFVFERSGTWKPRLQGEMS
;
A
#
# COMPACT_ATOMS: atom_id res chain seq x y z
N MET A 1 9.47 -12.75 -47.75
CA MET A 1 9.98 -12.37 -46.42
C MET A 1 8.85 -11.71 -45.64
N LYS A 2 8.35 -12.31 -44.55
CA LYS A 2 7.05 -11.94 -43.97
C LYS A 2 7.13 -11.12 -42.67
N TYR A 3 8.30 -10.95 -42.05
CA TYR A 3 8.47 -10.10 -40.87
C TYR A 3 9.82 -9.39 -40.93
N ASN A 4 9.80 -8.06 -41.11
CA ASN A 4 10.99 -7.22 -41.11
C ASN A 4 11.30 -6.79 -39.66
N ALA A 5 11.68 -7.76 -38.82
CA ALA A 5 12.02 -7.53 -37.42
C ALA A 5 13.53 -7.66 -37.22
N HIS A 6 14.16 -6.64 -36.62
CA HIS A 6 15.56 -6.71 -36.21
C HIS A 6 15.63 -7.33 -34.81
N ILE A 7 16.11 -8.57 -34.72
CA ILE A 7 16.37 -9.26 -33.44
C ILE A 7 17.85 -9.06 -33.10
N ASN A 8 18.14 -8.44 -31.96
CA ASN A 8 19.50 -8.34 -31.43
C ASN A 8 19.71 -9.40 -30.33
N VAL A 9 20.74 -10.23 -30.48
CA VAL A 9 21.08 -11.30 -29.52
C VAL A 9 22.44 -10.99 -28.91
N GLU A 10 22.49 -10.86 -27.58
CA GLU A 10 23.72 -10.56 -26.84
C GLU A 10 24.01 -11.65 -25.81
N ASN A 11 25.25 -12.13 -25.77
CA ASN A 11 25.71 -13.09 -24.75
C ASN A 11 26.31 -12.33 -23.56
N CYS A 12 25.63 -12.38 -22.41
CA CYS A 12 26.04 -11.71 -21.18
C CYS A 12 26.78 -12.67 -20.24
N ALA A 13 28.12 -12.57 -20.21
CA ALA A 13 28.96 -13.44 -19.37
C ALA A 13 29.32 -12.86 -17.98
N THR A 14 28.85 -11.67 -17.61
CA THR A 14 29.17 -11.05 -16.32
C THR A 14 27.94 -10.65 -15.50
N VAL A 15 28.06 -10.72 -14.18
CA VAL A 15 27.00 -10.30 -13.23
C VAL A 15 26.62 -8.83 -13.43
N LYS A 16 27.57 -7.97 -13.83
CA LYS A 16 27.30 -6.55 -14.15
C LYS A 16 26.39 -6.42 -15.39
N SER A 17 26.62 -7.22 -16.43
CA SER A 17 25.79 -7.25 -17.64
C SER A 17 24.38 -7.73 -17.33
N ILE A 18 24.22 -8.78 -16.51
CA ILE A 18 22.90 -9.29 -16.08
C ILE A 18 22.16 -8.23 -15.27
N LYS A 19 22.84 -7.56 -14.32
CA LYS A 19 22.26 -6.47 -13.52
C LYS A 19 21.81 -5.30 -14.40
N TYR A 20 22.62 -4.95 -15.40
CA TYR A 20 22.28 -3.93 -16.37
C TYR A 20 21.03 -4.33 -17.16
N LEU A 21 20.98 -5.53 -17.73
CA LEU A 21 19.81 -6.02 -18.46
C LEU A 21 18.53 -5.98 -17.60
N PHE A 22 18.60 -6.50 -16.37
CA PHE A 22 17.48 -6.48 -15.43
C PHE A 22 16.99 -5.08 -15.13
N LYS A 23 17.90 -4.13 -14.90
CA LYS A 23 17.56 -2.71 -14.67
C LYS A 23 16.82 -2.11 -15.85
N TYR A 24 17.13 -2.51 -17.09
CA TYR A 24 16.48 -1.97 -18.29
C TYR A 24 15.16 -2.66 -18.61
N VAL A 25 15.04 -3.97 -18.39
CA VAL A 25 13.76 -4.70 -18.52
C VAL A 25 12.75 -4.23 -17.49
N SER A 26 13.19 -3.96 -16.26
CA SER A 26 12.35 -3.42 -15.19
C SER A 26 12.18 -1.90 -15.24
N LYS A 27 12.85 -1.20 -16.17
CA LYS A 27 12.60 0.21 -16.46
C LYS A 27 11.47 0.33 -17.49
N GLY A 28 10.25 0.13 -17.02
CA GLY A 28 9.00 0.31 -17.76
C GLY A 28 7.85 0.43 -16.78
N HIS A 29 6.68 0.93 -17.22
CA HIS A 29 5.54 1.13 -16.32
C HIS A 29 5.22 -0.15 -15.52
N ASP A 30 5.32 0.01 -14.20
CA ASP A 30 5.13 -1.06 -13.22
C ASP A 30 3.66 -1.52 -13.15
N CYS A 31 2.74 -0.76 -13.74
CA CYS A 31 1.30 -1.00 -13.75
C CYS A 31 0.78 -1.19 -15.18
N ALA A 32 0.03 -2.29 -15.39
CA ALA A 32 -0.74 -2.54 -16.59
C ALA A 32 -2.23 -2.45 -16.26
N ASN A 33 -2.97 -1.63 -17.02
CA ASN A 33 -4.43 -1.56 -16.94
C ASN A 33 -5.02 -2.52 -17.98
N ILE A 34 -5.70 -3.57 -17.52
CA ILE A 34 -6.30 -4.58 -18.40
C ILE A 34 -7.81 -4.34 -18.45
N LYS A 35 -8.34 -4.09 -19.65
CA LYS A 35 -9.78 -3.99 -19.91
C LYS A 35 -10.31 -5.29 -20.53
N LEU A 36 -11.25 -5.94 -19.87
CA LEU A 36 -11.92 -7.13 -20.41
C LEU A 36 -13.13 -6.71 -21.26
N GLN A 37 -13.03 -6.82 -22.59
CA GLN A 37 -14.19 -6.69 -23.47
C GLN A 37 -14.80 -8.07 -23.71
N ARG A 38 -16.10 -8.24 -23.43
CA ARG A 38 -16.83 -9.44 -23.88
C ARG A 38 -17.02 -9.36 -25.40
N PRO A 39 -16.85 -10.47 -26.14
CA PRO A 39 -17.17 -10.49 -27.55
C PRO A 39 -18.67 -10.20 -27.72
N VAL A 40 -18.99 -9.18 -28.51
CA VAL A 40 -20.36 -8.97 -28.98
C VAL A 40 -20.69 -10.16 -29.87
N GLN A 41 -21.65 -10.98 -29.45
CA GLN A 41 -22.20 -12.01 -30.33
C GLN A 41 -23.03 -11.30 -31.41
N GLU A 42 -22.51 -11.24 -32.64
CA GLU A 42 -23.30 -10.88 -33.80
C GLU A 42 -24.38 -11.95 -34.00
N GLY A 43 -25.64 -11.64 -33.69
CA GLY A 43 -26.79 -12.41 -34.20
C GLY A 43 -27.96 -12.71 -33.27
N ALA A 44 -27.98 -12.29 -32.00
CA ALA A 44 -29.15 -12.52 -31.14
C ALA A 44 -30.07 -11.27 -31.13
N ALA A 45 -31.28 -11.47 -31.64
CA ALA A 45 -32.33 -10.46 -31.76
C ALA A 45 -32.66 -9.75 -30.45
N ALA A 46 -33.11 -8.49 -30.60
CA ALA A 46 -33.55 -7.59 -29.56
C ALA A 46 -34.39 -8.26 -28.46
N ALA A 47 -33.75 -8.60 -27.35
CA ALA A 47 -34.39 -8.73 -26.06
C ALA A 47 -33.77 -7.64 -25.18
N GLN A 48 -34.64 -6.78 -24.65
CA GLN A 48 -34.31 -5.64 -23.81
C GLN A 48 -33.89 -6.13 -22.43
N GLU A 49 -32.72 -6.75 -22.34
CA GLU A 49 -32.06 -7.04 -21.08
C GLU A 49 -31.35 -5.76 -20.63
N THR A 50 -31.70 -5.29 -19.43
CA THR A 50 -30.99 -4.23 -18.73
C THR A 50 -29.53 -4.65 -18.55
N PHE A 51 -28.66 -4.10 -19.41
CA PHE A 51 -27.24 -4.36 -19.40
C PHE A 51 -26.62 -3.72 -18.14
N GLU A 52 -26.47 -4.51 -17.08
CA GLU A 52 -25.80 -4.06 -15.85
C GLU A 52 -24.28 -4.07 -16.08
N TRP A 53 -23.77 -2.98 -16.68
CA TRP A 53 -22.34 -2.81 -16.95
C TRP A 53 -21.61 -2.38 -15.67
N ASP A 54 -21.01 -3.36 -15.00
CA ASP A 54 -20.18 -3.11 -13.81
C ASP A 54 -18.76 -2.71 -14.24
N GLU A 55 -18.51 -1.39 -14.33
CA GLU A 55 -17.21 -0.82 -14.69
C GLU A 55 -16.07 -1.30 -13.78
N ILE A 56 -16.36 -1.63 -12.51
CA ILE A 56 -15.38 -2.05 -11.50
C ILE A 56 -14.86 -3.45 -11.81
N LYS A 57 -15.72 -4.37 -12.27
CA LYS A 57 -15.33 -5.73 -12.67
C LYS A 57 -14.54 -5.79 -13.98
N THR A 58 -14.53 -4.69 -14.73
CA THR A 58 -14.03 -4.66 -16.11
C THR A 58 -12.60 -4.11 -16.23
N HIS A 59 -12.03 -3.61 -15.13
CA HIS A 59 -10.69 -3.03 -15.08
C HIS A 59 -9.85 -3.71 -13.99
N PHE A 60 -8.73 -4.32 -14.36
CA PHE A 60 -7.73 -4.81 -13.42
C PHE A 60 -6.47 -3.95 -13.50
N ASP A 61 -6.02 -3.44 -12.36
CA ASP A 61 -4.70 -2.85 -12.19
C ASP A 61 -3.73 -3.94 -11.74
N ALA A 62 -2.83 -4.36 -12.62
CA ALA A 62 -1.85 -5.39 -12.36
C ALA A 62 -0.46 -4.78 -12.26
N ARG A 63 0.30 -5.16 -11.22
CA ARG A 63 1.71 -4.79 -11.11
C ARG A 63 2.63 -5.89 -11.60
N TYR A 64 3.67 -5.52 -12.36
CA TYR A 64 4.72 -6.47 -12.74
C TYR A 64 5.46 -6.94 -11.48
N MET A 65 5.70 -8.24 -11.41
CA MET A 65 6.54 -8.85 -10.37
C MET A 65 7.56 -9.73 -11.07
N SER A 66 8.84 -9.58 -10.74
CA SER A 66 9.88 -10.40 -11.34
C SER A 66 9.70 -11.87 -10.97
N VAL A 67 10.05 -12.79 -11.88
CA VAL A 67 9.99 -14.25 -11.63
C VAL A 67 10.65 -14.64 -10.30
N PRO A 68 11.88 -14.23 -9.97
CA PRO A 68 12.49 -14.60 -8.69
C PRO A 68 11.73 -14.05 -7.48
N GLU A 69 11.18 -12.84 -7.54
CA GLU A 69 10.37 -12.27 -6.44
C GLU A 69 9.05 -13.03 -6.26
N ALA A 70 8.40 -13.40 -7.36
CA ALA A 70 7.18 -14.20 -7.34
C ALA A 70 7.44 -15.59 -6.74
N THR A 71 8.54 -16.24 -7.12
CA THR A 71 8.99 -17.50 -6.54
C THR A 71 9.28 -17.36 -5.05
N TRP A 72 9.92 -16.26 -4.62
CA TRP A 72 10.21 -15.99 -3.21
C TRP A 72 8.94 -15.86 -2.37
N LYS A 73 7.92 -15.17 -2.91
CA LYS A 73 6.60 -15.03 -2.26
C LYS A 73 5.81 -16.33 -2.28
N LEU A 74 5.87 -17.09 -3.37
CA LEU A 74 5.17 -18.38 -3.50
C LEU A 74 5.66 -19.40 -2.46
N PHE A 75 6.95 -19.39 -2.15
CA PHE A 75 7.55 -20.24 -1.12
C PHE A 75 7.53 -19.61 0.28
N GLU A 76 6.84 -18.49 0.46
CA GLU A 76 6.72 -17.76 1.74
C GLU A 76 8.07 -17.43 2.39
N PHE A 77 9.13 -17.28 1.60
CA PHE A 77 10.44 -16.97 2.15
C PHE A 77 10.44 -15.54 2.74
N PRO A 78 11.07 -15.35 3.92
CA PRO A 78 11.19 -14.03 4.51
C PRO A 78 11.96 -13.13 3.54
N SER A 79 11.26 -12.11 3.03
CA SER A 79 11.82 -11.21 2.01
C SER A 79 12.55 -10.02 2.64
N HIS A 80 12.24 -9.70 3.90
CA HIS A 80 12.80 -8.56 4.63
C HIS A 80 12.78 -8.85 6.12
N ASP A 81 13.88 -8.61 6.79
CA ASP A 81 13.90 -8.52 8.24
C ASP A 81 13.66 -7.06 8.63
N LYS A 82 12.48 -6.75 9.17
CA LYS A 82 12.15 -5.39 9.60
C LYS A 82 12.53 -5.27 11.06
N SER A 83 13.70 -4.69 11.32
CA SER A 83 14.16 -4.38 12.68
C SER A 83 13.25 -3.41 13.43
N HIS A 84 12.41 -2.64 12.73
CA HIS A 84 11.55 -1.62 13.32
C HIS A 84 10.12 -1.71 12.79
N ALA A 85 9.16 -1.53 13.70
CA ALA A 85 7.74 -1.42 13.35
C ALA A 85 7.49 -0.13 12.56
N VAL A 86 6.92 -0.25 11.36
CA VAL A 86 6.48 0.91 10.57
C VAL A 86 5.13 1.37 11.09
N ILE A 87 5.07 2.59 11.63
CA ILE A 87 3.84 3.20 12.15
C ILE A 87 3.39 4.29 11.17
N ARG A 88 2.13 4.22 10.72
CA ARG A 88 1.52 5.28 9.89
C ARG A 88 0.94 6.35 10.79
N LEU A 89 1.53 7.54 10.75
CA LEU A 89 1.04 8.72 11.44
C LEU A 89 -0.15 9.35 10.69
N ALA A 90 -1.15 9.81 11.43
CA ALA A 90 -2.32 10.46 10.88
C ALA A 90 -2.02 11.95 10.66
N VAL A 91 -2.38 12.51 9.51
CA VAL A 91 -2.28 13.94 9.25
C VAL A 91 -3.61 14.40 8.68
N HIS A 92 -4.25 15.35 9.35
CA HIS A 92 -5.53 15.89 8.95
C HIS A 92 -5.77 17.26 9.60
N LEU A 93 -6.63 18.07 8.98
CA LEU A 93 -7.08 19.35 9.55
C LEU A 93 -8.08 19.15 10.70
N PRO A 94 -8.36 20.19 11.50
CA PRO A 94 -9.44 20.16 12.49
C PRO A 94 -10.75 19.77 11.83
N ASN A 95 -11.48 18.82 12.44
CA ASN A 95 -12.76 18.29 11.94
C ASN A 95 -12.72 17.60 10.55
N GLN A 96 -11.54 17.41 9.95
CA GLN A 96 -11.36 16.70 8.66
C GLN A 96 -10.70 15.34 8.85
N ARG A 97 -11.04 14.64 9.93
CA ARG A 97 -10.51 13.31 10.21
C ARG A 97 -11.16 12.28 9.28
N PRO A 98 -10.38 11.50 8.52
CA PRO A 98 -10.94 10.42 7.71
C PRO A 98 -11.50 9.31 8.62
N VAL A 99 -12.72 8.87 8.33
CA VAL A 99 -13.39 7.75 9.00
C VAL A 99 -13.71 6.70 7.95
N TYR A 100 -13.09 5.53 8.08
CA TYR A 100 -13.36 4.39 7.21
C TYR A 100 -14.40 3.48 7.86
N PHE A 101 -15.42 3.11 7.09
CA PHE A 101 -16.49 2.23 7.54
C PHE A 101 -16.77 1.16 6.48
N ALA A 102 -17.31 0.03 6.93
CA ALA A 102 -17.92 -0.94 6.04
C ALA A 102 -19.40 -0.58 5.88
N GLU A 103 -19.97 -0.87 4.71
CA GLU A 103 -21.38 -0.66 4.42
C GLU A 103 -22.27 -1.31 5.50
N GLY A 104 -23.22 -0.55 6.05
CA GLY A 104 -24.09 -0.95 7.15
C GLY A 104 -23.48 -0.82 8.56
N LYS A 105 -22.24 -0.32 8.69
CA LYS A 105 -21.56 -0.07 9.98
C LYS A 105 -21.18 1.40 10.19
N GLU A 106 -21.84 2.32 9.49
CA GLU A 106 -21.59 3.77 9.50
C GLU A 106 -21.64 4.33 10.93
N ARG A 107 -22.72 3.99 11.66
CA ARG A 107 -22.96 4.49 13.02
C ARG A 107 -21.87 4.04 14.01
N GLN A 108 -21.49 2.76 13.96
CA GLN A 108 -20.42 2.22 14.81
C GLN A 108 -19.06 2.85 14.49
N ALA A 109 -18.78 3.11 13.21
CA ALA A 109 -17.55 3.77 12.80
C ALA A 109 -17.49 5.22 13.29
N LEU A 110 -18.61 5.92 13.25
CA LEU A 110 -18.73 7.28 13.79
C LEU A 110 -18.51 7.31 15.31
N GLU A 111 -19.16 6.41 16.06
CA GLU A 111 -18.99 6.28 17.51
C GLU A 111 -17.52 6.00 17.90
N ARG A 112 -16.84 5.14 17.14
CA ARG A 112 -15.40 4.88 17.30
C ARG A 112 -14.54 6.10 16.97
N ALA A 113 -14.90 6.86 15.94
CA ALA A 113 -14.17 8.06 15.54
C ALA A 113 -14.30 9.19 16.57
N VAL A 114 -15.44 9.29 17.25
CA VAL A 114 -15.67 10.26 18.34
C VAL A 114 -14.89 9.87 19.59
N THR A 115 -14.87 8.59 19.94
CA THR A 115 -14.28 8.12 21.21
C THR A 115 -12.76 7.92 21.14
N LYS A 116 -12.23 7.50 20.00
CA LYS A 116 -10.81 7.11 19.88
C LYS A 116 -9.97 8.22 19.29
N ASP A 117 -8.89 8.61 19.96
CA ASP A 117 -7.92 9.56 19.42
C ASP A 117 -7.16 9.01 18.20
N THR A 118 -6.80 9.90 17.27
CA THR A 118 -5.77 9.60 16.26
C THR A 118 -4.39 9.74 16.88
N THR A 119 -3.37 9.23 16.19
CA THR A 119 -1.97 9.47 16.57
C THR A 119 -1.66 10.97 16.67
N LEU A 120 -2.29 11.81 15.86
CA LEU A 120 -2.13 13.27 15.88
C LEU A 120 -2.85 13.94 17.05
N THR A 121 -4.14 13.62 17.29
CA THR A 121 -4.87 14.21 18.42
C THR A 121 -4.30 13.76 19.76
N ALA A 122 -3.86 12.50 19.85
CA ALA A 122 -3.12 12.00 20.99
C ALA A 122 -1.77 12.72 21.18
N TRP A 123 -1.08 13.11 20.10
CA TRP A 123 0.17 13.87 20.19
C TRP A 123 -0.08 15.28 20.75
N PHE A 124 -1.13 15.97 20.33
CA PHE A 124 -1.50 17.25 20.94
C PHE A 124 -1.78 17.11 22.44
N LYS A 125 -2.55 16.08 22.83
CA LYS A 125 -2.83 15.79 24.25
C LYS A 125 -1.55 15.45 25.04
N LEU A 126 -0.61 14.73 24.43
CA LEU A 126 0.69 14.42 25.02
C LEU A 126 1.50 15.69 25.27
N ASN A 127 1.60 16.59 24.28
CA ASN A 127 2.31 17.86 24.42
C ASN A 127 1.71 18.75 25.51
N SER A 128 0.40 18.74 25.68
CA SER A 128 -0.24 19.50 26.77
C SER A 128 0.17 18.98 28.14
N LYS A 129 0.34 17.66 28.31
CA LYS A 129 0.59 17.02 29.61
C LYS A 129 2.07 16.85 29.96
N THR A 130 2.92 16.57 28.97
CA THR A 130 4.29 16.13 29.19
C THR A 130 5.26 17.13 28.54
N PRO A 131 6.02 17.91 29.34
CA PRO A 131 7.00 18.86 28.80
C PRO A 131 8.07 18.18 27.93
N ASP A 132 8.50 16.98 28.30
CA ASP A 132 9.49 16.20 27.55
C ASP A 132 9.05 15.88 26.11
N ALA A 133 7.75 15.70 25.87
CA ALA A 133 7.26 15.44 24.51
C ALA A 133 7.37 16.66 23.58
N ARG A 134 7.48 17.88 24.14
CA ARG A 134 7.51 19.15 23.40
C ARG A 134 8.83 19.38 22.68
N GLN A 135 9.86 18.61 23.01
CA GLN A 135 11.17 18.69 22.33
C GLN A 135 11.16 17.96 20.98
N TYR A 136 10.15 17.13 20.71
CA TYR A 136 10.09 16.28 19.52
C TYR A 136 9.03 16.75 18.54
N LEU A 137 9.37 16.74 17.25
CA LEU A 137 8.39 16.95 16.19
C LEU A 137 7.48 15.74 16.06
N TYR A 138 6.30 15.91 15.48
CA TYR A 138 5.31 14.83 15.37
C TYR A 138 5.86 13.56 14.71
N HIS A 139 6.76 13.68 13.73
CA HIS A 139 7.38 12.53 13.05
C HIS A 139 8.48 11.83 13.87
N ASP A 140 9.05 12.50 14.88
CA ASP A 140 10.08 11.95 15.76
C ASP A 140 9.49 11.21 16.96
N ILE A 141 8.24 11.54 17.31
CA ILE A 141 7.54 10.96 18.47
C ILE A 141 7.54 9.44 18.49
N PRO A 142 7.30 8.71 17.38
CA PRO A 142 7.38 7.25 17.38
C PRO A 142 8.75 6.68 17.76
N GLN A 143 9.82 7.46 17.70
CA GLN A 143 11.15 7.02 18.12
C GLN A 143 11.25 6.97 19.66
N HIS A 144 10.63 7.92 20.34
CA HIS A 144 10.69 8.10 21.80
C HIS A 144 9.47 7.56 22.55
N PHE A 145 8.32 7.47 21.89
CA PHE A 145 7.05 7.06 22.46
C PHE A 145 6.42 5.93 21.65
N VAL A 146 5.69 5.05 22.32
CA VAL A 146 4.91 3.97 21.73
C VAL A 146 3.43 4.32 21.79
N PHE A 147 2.72 4.17 20.67
CA PHE A 147 1.28 4.36 20.60
C PHE A 147 0.55 3.10 21.04
N GLU A 148 -0.16 3.16 22.15
CA GLU A 148 -0.92 2.03 22.68
C GLU A 148 -2.26 1.85 21.97
N ARG A 149 -2.81 0.62 22.06
CA ARG A 149 -4.19 0.32 21.60
C ARG A 149 -5.25 1.20 22.27
N SER A 150 -4.95 1.70 23.48
CA SER A 150 -5.76 2.67 24.24
C SER A 150 -5.91 4.03 23.54
N GLY A 151 -5.10 4.32 22.52
CA GLY A 151 -5.10 5.61 21.82
C GLY A 151 -4.22 6.66 22.48
N THR A 152 -3.26 6.25 23.30
CA THR A 152 -2.36 7.16 24.02
C THR A 152 -0.90 6.88 23.70
N TRP A 153 -0.07 7.92 23.76
CA TRP A 153 1.38 7.82 23.65
C TRP A 153 1.98 7.58 25.04
N LYS A 154 2.83 6.56 25.16
CA LYS A 154 3.62 6.31 26.38
C LYS A 154 5.11 6.32 26.08
N PRO A 155 5.97 6.75 27.01
CA PRO A 155 7.41 6.68 26.85
C PRO A 155 7.84 5.25 26.49
N ARG A 156 8.75 5.14 25.53
CA ARG A 156 9.33 3.85 25.15
C ARG A 156 10.22 3.36 26.29
N LEU A 157 9.92 2.18 26.81
CA LEU A 157 10.85 1.45 27.66
C LEU A 157 11.89 0.79 26.74
N GLN A 158 13.13 1.27 26.79
CA GLN A 158 14.23 0.62 26.09
C GLN A 158 14.55 -0.67 26.85
N GLY A 159 14.40 -1.82 26.20
CA GLY A 159 14.84 -3.08 26.80
C GLY A 159 16.37 -3.05 26.92
N GLU A 160 16.90 -3.35 28.11
CA GLU A 160 18.32 -3.69 28.24
C GLU A 160 18.59 -4.89 27.31
N MET A 161 19.49 -4.70 26.35
CA MET A 161 20.08 -5.83 25.65
C MET A 161 20.98 -6.56 26.66
N SER A 162 20.41 -7.55 27.34
CA SER A 162 21.17 -8.56 28.08
C SER A 162 21.67 -9.65 27.13
#